data_AF-A0A0S7YBL7-F1
#
_entry.id   AF-A0A0S7YBL7-F1
#
_cell.length_a   1.000
_cell.length_b   1.000
_cell.length_c   1.000
_cell.angle_alpha   90.00
_cell.angle_beta   90.00
_cell.angle_gamma   90.00
#
_symmetry.space_group_name_H-M   'P 1'
#
loop_
_entity.id
_entity.type
_entity.pdbx_description
1 polymer ?
#
loop_
_entity_poly.entity_id
_entity_poly.type
_entity_poly.pdbx_seq_one_letter_code
_entity_poly.pdbx_strand_id
1 'polypeptide(L)'
;VLFIMGGWIHRGYDNQHPDILPAAPECGGSEAFAECCRRIRRLGYVLSLHDNYQDIYRDSPSWDEKYVMRRPDGQLARGGRWAGGRAYLTNSRMALELAKRPQNLPAVKALTGADSYFIDTTYAAGLQEDFSQEHPLTRLEDMKYKQAISDYARDLFGSFGSECGREWAIPHADFFEGLTGVSGRHYHGAGLLEKLGAVPVPLFEIVYRDSIAMYGKYGYDIYASAPYVLHHISIGRPLHYHSIPPHLYWKGWTGRSEPQAVAPKAAEVKVRQGRTFDITYHWQVERRVRGEWIIFVHFTDPAGREIRFQNDHPPDPPLSKWPTGDHADGPHPVTVPQGLEGTFDVRVGFYSRPSLGRVSLLGESDNERRYIVGRLKVAGDEVEFTPMTPKRRGAGGDPALFTVADGGWAEGMHPVDVYVKNTYEVLSPLNEITSCMRMMQHAFLTPDRKVVRTVFGTGAEAVTCIVNAGATDFACQSRTGGDVVLPPFGFLVEGPAFAAFSASAWGGIAYADPPLFTVRSLDGKPLADSGKVRIWHGFGDPRIRLGGKVHTVAKEAAVAF
;
A
#
# COMPACT_ATOMS: atom_id res chain seq x y z
N VAL A 1 2.90 -16.28 6.61
CA VAL A 1 2.63 -15.30 5.52
C VAL A 1 1.62 -15.91 4.57
N LEU A 2 0.56 -15.17 4.23
CA LEU A 2 -0.35 -15.52 3.13
C LEU A 2 0.24 -14.95 1.83
N PHE A 3 0.52 -15.79 0.85
CA PHE A 3 1.08 -15.38 -0.44
C PHE A 3 0.02 -15.60 -1.53
N ILE A 4 -0.62 -14.52 -1.98
CA ILE A 4 -1.62 -14.57 -3.04
C ILE A 4 -0.93 -14.31 -4.38
N MET A 5 -1.09 -15.21 -5.33
CA MET A 5 -0.60 -15.04 -6.71
C MET A 5 -1.77 -14.81 -7.66
N GLY A 6 -1.78 -13.66 -8.33
CA GLY A 6 -2.70 -13.35 -9.42
C GLY A 6 -2.01 -13.41 -10.78
N GLY A 7 -2.81 -13.55 -11.83
CA GLY A 7 -2.35 -13.47 -13.23
C GLY A 7 -1.54 -14.68 -13.71
N TRP A 8 -1.57 -15.77 -12.97
CA TRP A 8 -0.95 -17.05 -13.33
C TRP A 8 -1.73 -17.85 -14.38
N ILE A 9 -3.02 -17.50 -14.55
CA ILE A 9 -3.98 -18.20 -15.40
C ILE A 9 -3.66 -18.08 -16.90
N HIS A 10 -4.35 -18.87 -17.72
CA HIS A 10 -4.34 -18.75 -19.16
C HIS A 10 -4.61 -17.29 -19.59
N ARG A 11 -3.72 -16.72 -20.41
CA ARG A 11 -3.72 -15.31 -20.87
C ARG A 11 -3.55 -14.22 -19.81
N GLY A 12 -3.29 -14.57 -18.55
CA GLY A 12 -3.01 -13.63 -17.49
C GLY A 12 -4.25 -13.01 -16.84
N TYR A 13 -4.03 -12.07 -15.91
CA TYR A 13 -5.04 -11.53 -14.98
C TYR A 13 -6.30 -11.00 -15.70
N ASP A 14 -7.49 -11.29 -15.18
CA ASP A 14 -8.80 -10.87 -15.73
C ASP A 14 -9.04 -11.20 -17.22
N ASN A 15 -8.60 -12.37 -17.68
CA ASN A 15 -8.83 -12.86 -19.04
C ASN A 15 -9.47 -14.25 -19.02
N GLN A 16 -10.43 -14.47 -19.93
CA GLN A 16 -10.99 -15.78 -20.30
C GLN A 16 -11.48 -16.68 -19.16
N HIS A 17 -11.77 -16.13 -17.98
CA HIS A 17 -12.45 -16.87 -16.93
C HIS A 17 -13.73 -17.52 -17.46
N PRO A 18 -14.05 -18.77 -17.06
CA PRO A 18 -13.35 -19.61 -16.09
C PRO A 18 -12.28 -20.54 -16.71
N ASP A 19 -11.89 -20.36 -17.98
CA ASP A 19 -10.95 -21.24 -18.68
C ASP A 19 -9.48 -20.87 -18.36
N ILE A 20 -9.09 -21.15 -17.12
CA ILE A 20 -7.85 -20.67 -16.50
C ILE A 20 -6.60 -21.52 -16.74
N LEU A 21 -6.74 -22.70 -17.33
CA LEU A 21 -5.64 -23.61 -17.65
C LEU A 21 -5.59 -23.91 -19.15
N PRO A 22 -4.40 -24.19 -19.72
CA PRO A 22 -3.09 -24.26 -19.06
C PRO A 22 -2.55 -22.89 -18.62
N ALA A 23 -1.65 -22.88 -17.64
CA ALA A 23 -1.01 -21.63 -17.17
C ALA A 23 -0.27 -20.93 -18.32
N ALA A 24 -0.16 -19.59 -18.25
CA ALA A 24 0.33 -18.76 -19.35
C ALA A 24 1.73 -19.21 -19.86
N PRO A 25 1.88 -19.61 -21.14
CA PRO A 25 3.15 -20.07 -21.69
C PRO A 25 4.22 -18.97 -21.68
N GLU A 26 3.84 -17.70 -21.82
CA GLU A 26 4.72 -16.54 -21.76
C GLU A 26 5.41 -16.37 -20.39
N CYS A 27 4.84 -16.98 -19.35
CA CYS A 27 5.39 -17.01 -17.99
C CYS A 27 6.06 -18.36 -17.65
N GLY A 28 6.27 -19.24 -18.63
CA GLY A 28 6.90 -20.55 -18.47
C GLY A 28 5.93 -21.73 -18.38
N GLY A 29 4.62 -21.50 -18.50
CA GLY A 29 3.61 -22.55 -18.55
C GLY A 29 3.43 -23.36 -17.27
N SER A 30 2.63 -24.43 -17.35
CA SER A 30 2.18 -25.21 -16.17
C SER A 30 3.32 -25.82 -15.35
N GLU A 31 4.41 -26.27 -15.98
CA GLU A 31 5.54 -26.89 -15.27
C GLU A 31 6.31 -25.87 -14.42
N ALA A 32 6.68 -24.73 -15.01
CA ALA A 32 7.38 -23.66 -14.29
C ALA A 32 6.49 -23.08 -13.18
N PHE A 33 5.19 -22.95 -13.45
CA PHE A 33 4.21 -22.51 -12.46
C PHE A 33 4.11 -23.50 -11.27
N ALA A 34 4.06 -24.80 -11.53
CA ALA A 34 4.05 -25.82 -10.48
C ALA A 34 5.34 -25.82 -9.63
N GLU A 35 6.51 -25.66 -10.25
CA GLU A 35 7.77 -25.48 -9.49
C GLU A 35 7.75 -24.19 -8.65
N CYS A 36 7.23 -23.08 -9.20
CA CYS A 36 7.06 -21.83 -8.45
C CYS A 36 6.19 -22.04 -7.19
N CYS A 37 5.05 -22.70 -7.34
CA CYS A 37 4.17 -23.06 -6.23
C CYS A 37 4.89 -23.90 -5.17
N ARG A 38 5.63 -24.95 -5.58
CA ARG A 38 6.43 -25.78 -4.67
C ARG A 38 7.50 -24.98 -3.94
N ARG A 39 8.13 -23.98 -4.58
CA ARG A 39 9.14 -23.11 -3.94
C ARG A 39 8.51 -22.21 -2.89
N ILE A 40 7.37 -21.58 -3.18
CA ILE A 40 6.65 -20.73 -2.22
C ILE A 40 6.27 -21.53 -0.97
N ARG A 41 5.72 -22.73 -1.16
CA ARG A 41 5.32 -23.61 -0.04
C ARG A 41 6.52 -24.09 0.79
N ARG A 42 7.67 -24.37 0.15
CA ARG A 42 8.94 -24.71 0.85
C ARG A 42 9.48 -23.57 1.73
N LEU A 43 9.10 -22.32 1.48
CA LEU A 43 9.42 -21.19 2.36
C LEU A 43 8.52 -21.11 3.60
N GLY A 44 7.53 -22.02 3.74
CA GLY A 44 6.57 -22.00 4.84
C GLY A 44 5.44 -20.97 4.65
N TYR A 45 5.22 -20.49 3.42
CA TYR A 45 4.13 -19.57 3.12
C TYR A 45 2.85 -20.36 2.78
N VAL A 46 1.70 -19.81 3.17
CA VAL A 46 0.39 -20.30 2.74
C VAL A 46 0.16 -19.81 1.32
N LEU A 47 0.24 -20.70 0.33
CA LEU A 47 0.04 -20.35 -1.06
C LEU A 47 -1.47 -20.24 -1.36
N SER A 48 -1.90 -19.06 -1.80
CA SER A 48 -3.24 -18.81 -2.32
C SER A 48 -3.17 -18.39 -3.79
N LEU A 49 -4.07 -18.91 -4.61
CA LEU A 49 -4.18 -18.53 -6.02
C LEU A 49 -5.43 -17.69 -6.22
N HIS A 50 -5.29 -16.59 -6.97
CA HIS A 50 -6.41 -15.73 -7.37
C HIS A 50 -7.06 -16.26 -8.66
N ASP A 51 -8.39 -16.26 -8.68
CA ASP A 51 -9.25 -16.70 -9.77
C ASP A 51 -10.57 -15.91 -9.73
N ASN A 52 -11.44 -16.09 -10.71
CA ASN A 52 -12.74 -15.44 -10.80
C ASN A 52 -13.75 -16.39 -11.48
N TYR A 53 -14.93 -16.54 -10.88
CA TYR A 53 -16.05 -17.32 -11.45
C TYR A 53 -17.32 -16.48 -11.64
N GLN A 54 -17.26 -15.18 -11.35
CA GLN A 54 -18.36 -14.26 -11.60
C GLN A 54 -18.29 -13.72 -13.02
N ASP A 55 -17.11 -13.37 -13.51
CA ASP A 55 -16.90 -12.81 -14.83
C ASP A 55 -16.66 -13.91 -15.87
N ILE A 56 -17.36 -13.82 -17.01
CA ILE A 56 -17.10 -14.62 -18.21
C ILE A 56 -17.01 -13.71 -19.44
N TYR A 57 -16.09 -14.02 -20.35
CA TYR A 57 -15.76 -13.18 -21.51
C TYR A 57 -16.18 -13.87 -22.81
N ARG A 58 -16.56 -13.09 -23.83
CA ARG A 58 -17.03 -13.64 -25.12
C ARG A 58 -15.98 -14.49 -25.86
N ASP A 59 -14.71 -14.25 -25.57
CA ASP A 59 -13.58 -14.99 -26.12
C ASP A 59 -13.10 -16.11 -25.19
N SER A 60 -13.80 -16.40 -24.09
CA SER A 60 -13.51 -17.58 -23.25
C SER A 60 -13.95 -18.85 -23.98
N PRO A 61 -13.13 -19.91 -24.01
CA PRO A 61 -13.51 -21.20 -24.59
C PRO A 61 -14.86 -21.77 -24.11
N SER A 62 -15.22 -21.54 -22.84
CA SER A 62 -16.47 -21.97 -22.23
C SER A 62 -17.61 -20.96 -22.40
N TRP A 63 -17.45 -19.89 -23.18
CA TRP A 63 -18.52 -18.91 -23.41
C TRP A 63 -19.77 -19.57 -23.99
N ASP A 64 -20.87 -19.45 -23.26
CA ASP A 64 -22.22 -19.85 -23.67
C ASP A 64 -23.21 -18.97 -22.91
N GLU A 65 -24.22 -18.41 -23.60
CA GLU A 65 -25.19 -17.51 -22.96
C GLU A 65 -26.00 -18.19 -21.85
N LYS A 66 -26.09 -19.54 -21.85
CA LYS A 66 -26.75 -20.30 -20.78
C LYS A 66 -26.08 -20.20 -19.41
N TYR A 67 -24.85 -19.70 -19.34
CA TYR A 67 -24.18 -19.45 -18.07
C TYR A 67 -24.37 -18.00 -17.60
N VAL A 68 -24.85 -17.12 -18.47
CA VAL A 68 -24.85 -15.67 -18.26
C VAL A 68 -26.21 -15.21 -17.75
N MET A 69 -26.21 -14.40 -16.69
CA MET A 69 -27.45 -13.83 -16.14
C MET A 69 -28.17 -12.96 -17.18
N ARG A 70 -29.50 -12.96 -17.14
CA ARG A 70 -30.35 -12.02 -17.89
C ARG A 70 -30.92 -10.96 -16.97
N ARG A 71 -30.92 -9.71 -17.44
CA ARG A 71 -31.57 -8.57 -16.79
C ARG A 71 -33.09 -8.62 -17.03
N PRO A 72 -33.90 -7.79 -16.34
CA PRO A 72 -35.36 -7.73 -16.55
C PRO A 72 -35.79 -7.47 -18.00
N ASP A 73 -34.95 -6.81 -18.79
CA ASP A 73 -35.18 -6.53 -20.22
C ASP A 73 -34.78 -7.70 -21.15
N GLY A 74 -34.41 -8.85 -20.60
CA GLY A 74 -33.97 -10.04 -21.33
C GLY A 74 -32.54 -9.97 -21.88
N GLN A 75 -31.87 -8.82 -21.79
CA GLN A 75 -30.48 -8.68 -22.24
C GLN A 75 -29.52 -9.35 -21.26
N LEU A 76 -28.37 -9.80 -21.78
CA LEU A 76 -27.30 -10.34 -20.94
C LEU A 76 -26.78 -9.30 -19.95
N ALA A 77 -26.59 -9.72 -18.70
CA ALA A 77 -26.01 -8.91 -17.65
C ALA A 77 -24.53 -8.64 -17.94
N ARG A 78 -24.21 -7.35 -18.12
CA ARG A 78 -22.84 -6.90 -18.36
C ARG A 78 -22.12 -6.71 -17.02
N GLY A 79 -20.92 -7.26 -16.91
CA GLY A 79 -20.00 -7.02 -15.81
C GLY A 79 -19.10 -5.81 -16.08
N GLY A 80 -17.95 -5.77 -15.39
CA GLY A 80 -16.94 -4.72 -15.54
C GLY A 80 -16.27 -4.71 -16.93
N ARG A 81 -15.38 -3.72 -17.13
CA ARG A 81 -14.39 -3.76 -18.22
C ARG A 81 -13.02 -3.92 -17.59
N TRP A 82 -12.40 -5.06 -17.87
CA TRP A 82 -11.13 -5.48 -17.29
C TRP A 82 -10.10 -5.75 -18.40
N ALA A 83 -8.98 -6.38 -18.07
CA ALA A 83 -7.91 -6.66 -19.04
C ALA A 83 -8.40 -7.48 -20.25
N GLY A 84 -9.24 -8.49 -20.03
CA GLY A 84 -9.89 -9.28 -21.09
C GLY A 84 -11.05 -8.55 -21.82
N GLY A 85 -11.27 -7.27 -21.54
CA GLY A 85 -12.33 -6.48 -22.15
C GLY A 85 -13.63 -6.51 -21.34
N ARG A 86 -14.77 -6.52 -22.04
CA ARG A 86 -16.09 -6.49 -21.38
C ARG A 86 -16.44 -7.89 -20.85
N ALA A 87 -16.54 -8.01 -19.53
CA ALA A 87 -17.09 -9.20 -18.88
C ALA A 87 -18.63 -9.21 -18.93
N TYR A 88 -19.20 -10.39 -18.76
CA TYR A 88 -20.60 -10.65 -18.46
C TYR A 88 -20.71 -11.43 -17.16
N LEU A 89 -21.83 -11.25 -16.46
CA LEU A 89 -22.02 -11.84 -15.13
C LEU A 89 -22.58 -13.25 -15.27
N THR A 90 -21.81 -14.22 -14.79
CA THR A 90 -22.17 -15.64 -14.72
C THR A 90 -23.20 -15.85 -13.61
N ASN A 91 -24.27 -16.58 -13.88
CA ASN A 91 -25.22 -17.04 -12.86
C ASN A 91 -24.47 -17.84 -11.79
N SER A 92 -24.62 -17.50 -10.51
CA SER A 92 -23.78 -18.10 -9.45
C SER A 92 -24.00 -19.61 -9.25
N ARG A 93 -25.18 -20.15 -9.58
CA ARG A 93 -25.39 -21.61 -9.65
C ARG A 93 -24.52 -22.23 -10.74
N MET A 94 -24.49 -21.61 -11.91
CA MET A 94 -23.68 -22.08 -13.04
C MET A 94 -22.17 -21.88 -12.78
N ALA A 95 -21.79 -20.81 -12.09
CA ALA A 95 -20.43 -20.57 -11.63
C ALA A 95 -19.90 -21.72 -10.76
N LEU A 96 -20.74 -22.21 -9.83
CA LEU A 96 -20.42 -23.39 -9.02
C LEU A 96 -20.22 -24.66 -9.87
N GLU A 97 -21.07 -24.86 -10.88
CA GLU A 97 -20.93 -26.00 -11.81
C GLU A 97 -19.62 -25.91 -12.62
N LEU A 98 -19.29 -24.71 -13.13
CA LEU A 98 -18.05 -24.42 -13.83
C LEU A 98 -16.83 -24.72 -12.95
N ALA A 99 -16.82 -24.23 -11.71
CA ALA A 99 -15.74 -24.45 -10.76
C ALA A 99 -15.50 -25.93 -10.41
N LYS A 100 -16.57 -26.74 -10.42
CA LYS A 100 -16.53 -28.18 -10.11
C LYS A 100 -16.02 -29.06 -11.25
N ARG A 101 -15.87 -28.53 -12.46
CA ARG A 101 -15.40 -29.32 -13.61
C ARG A 101 -13.98 -29.84 -13.37
N PRO A 102 -13.62 -31.04 -13.86
CA PRO A 102 -12.28 -31.60 -13.66
C PRO A 102 -11.13 -30.68 -14.09
N GLN A 103 -11.31 -29.88 -15.14
CA GLN A 103 -10.30 -28.95 -15.66
C GLN A 103 -10.19 -27.60 -14.92
N ASN A 104 -11.07 -27.33 -13.95
CA ASN A 104 -11.11 -26.09 -13.18
C ASN A 104 -10.42 -26.28 -11.80
N LEU A 105 -11.11 -26.00 -10.70
CA LEU A 105 -10.52 -26.08 -9.35
C LEU A 105 -9.82 -27.42 -9.05
N PRO A 106 -10.37 -28.60 -9.41
CA PRO A 106 -9.70 -29.88 -9.23
C PRO A 106 -8.34 -29.97 -9.95
N ALA A 107 -8.26 -29.58 -11.22
CA ALA A 107 -7.00 -29.59 -11.96
C ALA A 107 -5.98 -28.60 -11.38
N VAL A 108 -6.42 -27.42 -10.92
CA VAL A 108 -5.53 -26.45 -10.27
C VAL A 108 -4.97 -27.01 -8.96
N LYS A 109 -5.81 -27.65 -8.14
CA LYS A 109 -5.35 -28.31 -6.91
C LYS A 109 -4.33 -29.41 -7.22
N ALA A 110 -4.59 -30.24 -8.23
CA ALA A 110 -3.68 -31.29 -8.65
C ALA A 110 -2.33 -30.75 -9.17
N LEU A 111 -2.35 -29.66 -9.94
CA LEU A 111 -1.15 -29.05 -10.53
C LEU A 111 -0.26 -28.35 -9.49
N THR A 112 -0.88 -27.62 -8.55
CA THR A 112 -0.17 -26.64 -7.71
C THR A 112 -0.03 -27.08 -6.26
N GLY A 113 -0.95 -27.94 -5.80
CA GLY A 113 -1.10 -28.28 -4.39
C GLY A 113 -1.41 -27.07 -3.49
N ALA A 114 -1.91 -25.94 -4.01
CA ALA A 114 -2.16 -24.73 -3.23
C ALA A 114 -2.93 -25.00 -1.93
N ASP A 115 -2.62 -24.21 -0.88
CA ASP A 115 -3.15 -24.38 0.48
C ASP A 115 -4.40 -23.52 0.73
N SER A 116 -4.64 -22.55 -0.17
CA SER A 116 -5.75 -21.62 -0.12
C SER A 116 -6.19 -21.26 -1.53
N TYR A 117 -7.42 -20.78 -1.68
CA TYR A 117 -7.93 -20.26 -2.94
C TYR A 117 -8.68 -18.95 -2.74
N PHE A 118 -8.50 -18.02 -3.69
CA PHE A 118 -9.14 -16.72 -3.68
C PHE A 118 -10.01 -16.58 -4.91
N ILE A 119 -11.34 -16.47 -4.74
CA ILE A 119 -12.25 -16.22 -5.85
C ILE A 119 -12.72 -14.77 -5.77
N ASP A 120 -12.21 -13.97 -6.70
CA ASP A 120 -12.43 -12.53 -6.80
C ASP A 120 -13.91 -12.18 -6.93
N THR A 121 -14.25 -10.97 -6.49
CA THR A 121 -15.58 -10.34 -6.54
C THR A 121 -16.71 -11.04 -5.80
N THR A 122 -16.57 -12.31 -5.40
CA THR A 122 -17.63 -13.12 -4.75
C THR A 122 -18.31 -12.38 -3.59
N TYR A 123 -17.51 -11.70 -2.75
CA TYR A 123 -18.02 -10.91 -1.61
C TYR A 123 -17.87 -9.39 -1.76
N ALA A 124 -17.34 -8.91 -2.89
CA ALA A 124 -17.30 -7.48 -3.20
C ALA A 124 -18.54 -7.04 -3.98
N ALA A 125 -18.99 -7.85 -4.93
CA ALA A 125 -20.17 -7.58 -5.73
C ALA A 125 -21.44 -7.62 -4.87
N GLY A 126 -22.42 -6.79 -5.24
CA GLY A 126 -23.78 -6.90 -4.70
C GLY A 126 -24.39 -8.26 -5.05
N LEU A 127 -25.39 -8.68 -4.28
CA LEU A 127 -26.20 -9.84 -4.65
C LEU A 127 -27.01 -9.51 -5.91
N GLN A 128 -26.97 -10.42 -6.88
CA GLN A 128 -27.56 -10.24 -8.20
C GLN A 128 -28.86 -11.03 -8.34
N GLU A 129 -29.61 -10.73 -9.40
CA GLU A 129 -30.80 -11.45 -9.80
C GLU A 129 -30.66 -11.89 -11.27
N ASP A 130 -31.23 -13.04 -11.60
CA ASP A 130 -31.28 -13.56 -12.96
C ASP A 130 -32.74 -13.76 -13.37
N PHE A 131 -33.13 -13.09 -14.45
CA PHE A 131 -34.48 -13.10 -15.01
C PHE A 131 -34.61 -14.06 -16.20
N SER A 132 -33.61 -14.93 -16.45
CA SER A 132 -33.73 -15.99 -17.45
C SER A 132 -34.81 -17.00 -17.06
N GLN A 133 -35.48 -17.59 -18.05
CA GLN A 133 -36.44 -18.67 -17.80
C GLN A 133 -35.76 -20.01 -17.46
N GLU A 134 -34.54 -20.21 -17.96
CA GLU A 134 -33.80 -21.48 -17.83
C GLU A 134 -33.13 -21.61 -16.45
N HIS A 135 -32.66 -20.50 -15.89
CA HIS A 135 -31.92 -20.48 -14.64
C HIS A 135 -32.21 -19.21 -13.83
N PRO A 136 -33.49 -18.96 -13.48
CA PRO A 136 -33.85 -17.81 -12.64
C PRO A 136 -33.12 -17.89 -11.30
N LEU A 137 -32.78 -16.73 -10.76
CA LEU A 137 -32.01 -16.60 -9.53
C LEU A 137 -32.48 -15.37 -8.75
N THR A 138 -32.91 -15.57 -7.51
CA THR A 138 -33.14 -14.48 -6.55
C THR A 138 -31.85 -14.07 -5.86
N ARG A 139 -31.82 -12.90 -5.21
CA ARG A 139 -30.64 -12.48 -4.40
C ARG A 139 -30.28 -13.45 -3.30
N LEU A 140 -31.28 -14.11 -2.69
CA LEU A 140 -31.06 -15.09 -1.64
C LEU A 140 -30.41 -16.35 -2.20
N GLU A 141 -30.82 -16.78 -3.39
CA GLU A 141 -30.17 -17.88 -4.09
C GLU A 141 -28.78 -17.49 -4.58
N ASP A 142 -28.56 -16.25 -5.05
CA ASP A 142 -27.22 -15.75 -5.39
C ASP A 142 -26.27 -15.84 -4.19
N MET A 143 -26.73 -15.38 -3.03
CA MET A 143 -25.99 -15.51 -1.78
C MET A 143 -25.68 -16.98 -1.46
N LYS A 144 -26.67 -17.87 -1.55
CA LYS A 144 -26.51 -19.31 -1.30
C LYS A 144 -25.45 -19.92 -2.21
N TYR A 145 -25.47 -19.63 -3.51
CA TYR A 145 -24.51 -20.24 -4.45
C TYR A 145 -23.11 -19.60 -4.35
N LYS A 146 -23.02 -18.31 -3.99
CA LYS A 146 -21.76 -17.68 -3.60
C LYS A 146 -21.15 -18.30 -2.34
N GLN A 147 -21.96 -18.65 -1.34
CA GLN A 147 -21.49 -19.43 -0.18
C GLN A 147 -21.05 -20.83 -0.60
N ALA A 148 -21.82 -21.52 -1.45
CA ALA A 148 -21.53 -22.89 -1.85
C ALA A 148 -20.24 -23.04 -2.70
N ILE A 149 -19.92 -22.07 -3.57
CA ILE A 149 -18.63 -22.08 -4.30
C ILE A 149 -17.44 -21.82 -3.38
N SER A 150 -17.63 -20.95 -2.38
CA SER A 150 -16.63 -20.69 -1.34
C SER A 150 -16.35 -21.91 -0.48
N ASP A 151 -17.40 -22.58 0.00
CA ASP A 151 -17.27 -23.82 0.78
C ASP A 151 -16.58 -24.92 -0.05
N TYR A 152 -16.97 -25.09 -1.31
CA TYR A 152 -16.34 -26.06 -2.19
C TYR A 152 -14.84 -25.78 -2.42
N ALA A 153 -14.47 -24.51 -2.65
CA ALA A 153 -13.07 -24.13 -2.76
C ALA A 153 -12.33 -24.34 -1.44
N ARG A 154 -12.93 -23.99 -0.30
CA ARG A 154 -12.35 -24.20 1.03
C ARG A 154 -12.09 -25.68 1.30
N ASP A 155 -13.05 -26.57 1.00
CA ASP A 155 -12.92 -28.01 1.17
C ASP A 155 -11.76 -28.59 0.33
N LEU A 156 -11.58 -28.09 -0.89
CA LEU A 156 -10.54 -28.59 -1.80
C LEU A 156 -9.14 -28.06 -1.46
N PHE A 157 -9.04 -26.77 -1.09
CA PHE A 157 -7.75 -26.11 -0.91
C PHE A 157 -7.28 -26.10 0.54
N GLY A 158 -8.20 -26.07 1.51
CA GLY A 158 -7.98 -25.99 2.95
C GLY A 158 -8.29 -24.62 3.55
N SER A 159 -8.27 -23.57 2.73
CA SER A 159 -8.58 -22.19 3.09
C SER A 159 -9.22 -21.46 1.91
N PHE A 160 -10.13 -20.52 2.20
CA PHE A 160 -10.78 -19.69 1.21
C PHE A 160 -10.78 -18.20 1.57
N GLY A 161 -10.59 -17.34 0.56
CA GLY A 161 -10.82 -15.91 0.70
C GLY A 161 -11.45 -15.28 -0.52
N SER A 162 -11.91 -14.04 -0.37
CA SER A 162 -12.48 -13.27 -1.47
C SER A 162 -12.30 -11.77 -1.26
N GLU A 163 -12.53 -11.03 -2.35
CA GLU A 163 -12.43 -9.57 -2.38
C GLU A 163 -13.51 -8.93 -1.51
N CYS A 164 -13.11 -7.86 -0.82
CA CYS A 164 -13.87 -7.18 0.21
C CYS A 164 -14.40 -8.18 1.24
N GLY A 165 -15.71 -8.26 1.44
CA GLY A 165 -16.32 -9.05 2.49
C GLY A 165 -17.72 -8.57 2.80
N ARG A 166 -18.52 -9.50 3.32
CA ARG A 166 -19.89 -9.29 3.81
C ARG A 166 -20.08 -10.12 5.06
N GLU A 167 -20.95 -9.68 5.96
CA GLU A 167 -21.22 -10.42 7.19
C GLU A 167 -21.74 -11.85 6.92
N TRP A 168 -22.60 -12.02 5.90
CA TRP A 168 -23.14 -13.33 5.52
C TRP A 168 -22.09 -14.30 4.95
N ALA A 169 -20.90 -13.81 4.64
CA ALA A 169 -19.80 -14.60 4.11
C ALA A 169 -18.82 -15.11 5.19
N ILE A 170 -18.87 -14.57 6.41
CA ILE A 170 -17.93 -14.91 7.49
C ILE A 170 -17.87 -16.43 7.75
N PRO A 171 -18.99 -17.18 7.82
CA PRO A 171 -18.92 -18.63 8.05
C PRO A 171 -18.27 -19.44 6.91
N HIS A 172 -18.14 -18.83 5.73
CA HIS A 172 -17.76 -19.47 4.48
C HIS A 172 -16.38 -19.00 3.96
N ALA A 173 -15.62 -18.29 4.80
CA ALA A 173 -14.32 -17.73 4.46
C ALA A 173 -13.35 -17.80 5.64
N ASP A 174 -12.06 -17.81 5.31
CA ASP A 174 -10.96 -17.70 6.27
C ASP A 174 -10.35 -16.30 6.26
N PHE A 175 -10.44 -15.59 5.12
CA PHE A 175 -10.01 -14.20 5.04
C PHE A 175 -10.74 -13.34 3.99
N PHE A 176 -10.64 -12.03 4.20
CA PHE A 176 -11.18 -10.98 3.36
C PHE A 176 -10.07 -10.03 2.88
N GLU A 177 -10.09 -9.63 1.60
CA GLU A 177 -9.11 -8.72 1.02
C GLU A 177 -9.74 -7.36 0.66
N GLY A 178 -9.36 -6.30 1.36
CA GLY A 178 -9.76 -4.92 1.08
C GLY A 178 -10.60 -4.23 2.15
N LEU A 179 -10.94 -4.91 3.25
CA LEU A 179 -11.68 -4.29 4.38
C LEU A 179 -10.77 -3.54 5.36
N THR A 180 -9.46 -3.80 5.37
CA THR A 180 -8.48 -3.01 6.15
C THR A 180 -7.85 -1.88 5.31
N GLY A 181 -8.32 -1.68 4.08
CA GLY A 181 -7.94 -0.58 3.22
C GLY A 181 -7.68 -0.95 1.77
N VAL A 182 -7.64 0.08 0.92
CA VAL A 182 -7.57 -0.01 -0.54
C VAL A 182 -6.57 1.02 -1.07
N SER A 183 -5.52 0.58 -1.73
CA SER A 183 -4.45 1.46 -2.27
C SER A 183 -3.92 2.47 -1.24
N GLY A 184 -3.59 1.99 -0.04
CA GLY A 184 -3.00 2.82 1.02
C GLY A 184 -3.98 3.77 1.71
N ARG A 185 -5.29 3.58 1.50
CA ARG A 185 -6.37 4.41 2.06
C ARG A 185 -7.41 3.55 2.76
N HIS A 186 -8.31 4.15 3.53
CA HIS A 186 -9.37 3.42 4.21
C HIS A 186 -10.41 2.81 3.25
N TYR A 187 -10.75 3.49 2.16
CA TYR A 187 -11.82 3.10 1.25
C TYR A 187 -11.38 3.19 -0.21
N HIS A 188 -12.05 2.41 -1.08
CA HIS A 188 -11.82 2.43 -2.52
C HIS A 188 -12.14 3.79 -3.17
N GLY A 189 -13.22 4.45 -2.69
CA GLY A 189 -13.63 5.76 -3.19
C GLY A 189 -12.67 6.86 -2.75
N ALA A 190 -11.83 7.33 -3.68
CA ALA A 190 -10.96 8.47 -3.45
C ALA A 190 -11.80 9.70 -3.03
N GLY A 191 -11.41 10.37 -1.95
CA GLY A 191 -12.13 11.56 -1.48
C GLY A 191 -13.45 11.29 -0.74
N LEU A 192 -13.79 10.01 -0.47
CA LEU A 192 -15.08 9.66 0.13
C LEU A 192 -15.28 10.30 1.51
N LEU A 193 -14.24 10.28 2.35
CA LEU A 193 -14.30 10.83 3.70
C LEU A 193 -14.45 12.35 3.66
N GLU A 194 -13.67 13.02 2.80
CA GLU A 194 -13.71 14.46 2.60
C GLU A 194 -15.07 14.90 2.07
N LYS A 195 -15.62 14.18 1.08
CA LYS A 195 -16.95 14.44 0.51
C LYS A 195 -18.06 14.34 1.57
N LEU A 196 -17.91 13.43 2.53
CA LEU A 196 -18.91 13.20 3.58
C LEU A 196 -18.65 14.00 4.86
N GLY A 197 -17.50 14.68 4.99
CA GLY A 197 -17.03 15.20 6.27
C GLY A 197 -16.91 14.12 7.35
N ALA A 198 -16.66 12.87 6.93
CA ALA A 198 -16.72 11.70 7.78
C ALA A 198 -15.37 11.35 8.42
N VAL A 199 -15.42 10.61 9.52
CA VAL A 199 -14.24 10.06 10.20
C VAL A 199 -14.34 8.54 10.18
N PRO A 200 -13.27 7.82 9.76
CA PRO A 200 -13.27 6.37 9.74
C PRO A 200 -13.30 5.83 11.17
N VAL A 201 -14.17 4.84 11.40
CA VAL A 201 -14.27 4.07 12.65
C VAL A 201 -14.25 2.59 12.27
N PRO A 202 -13.45 1.74 12.95
CA PRO A 202 -13.26 0.34 12.56
C PRO A 202 -14.42 -0.55 13.04
N LEU A 203 -15.66 -0.22 12.66
CA LEU A 203 -16.87 -0.92 13.12
C LEU A 203 -16.83 -2.42 12.83
N PHE A 204 -16.33 -2.81 11.64
CA PHE A 204 -16.22 -4.22 11.28
C PHE A 204 -15.23 -4.97 12.20
N GLU A 205 -14.11 -4.35 12.57
CA GLU A 205 -13.15 -4.95 13.52
C GLU A 205 -13.74 -5.00 14.94
N ILE A 206 -14.54 -4.02 15.35
CA ILE A 206 -15.19 -4.05 16.67
C ILE A 206 -16.11 -5.27 16.81
N VAL A 207 -16.80 -5.66 15.73
CA VAL A 207 -17.79 -6.75 15.75
C VAL A 207 -17.20 -8.11 15.40
N TYR A 208 -16.38 -8.18 14.35
CA TYR A 208 -16.03 -9.46 13.69
C TYR A 208 -14.54 -9.77 13.69
N ARG A 209 -13.71 -9.01 14.43
CA ARG A 209 -12.26 -9.15 14.38
C ARG A 209 -11.77 -10.58 14.61
N ASP A 210 -12.29 -11.22 15.65
CA ASP A 210 -11.94 -12.56 16.11
C ASP A 210 -12.62 -13.67 15.29
N SER A 211 -13.39 -13.31 14.27
CA SER A 211 -14.15 -14.24 13.43
C SER A 211 -13.56 -14.40 12.02
N ILE A 212 -12.80 -13.42 11.52
CA ILE A 212 -12.25 -13.46 10.15
C ILE A 212 -10.91 -12.72 10.06
N ALA A 213 -9.96 -13.27 9.30
CA ALA A 213 -8.75 -12.54 8.95
C ALA A 213 -9.05 -11.48 7.88
N MET A 214 -8.40 -10.33 7.95
CA MET A 214 -8.59 -9.28 6.95
C MET A 214 -7.26 -8.69 6.51
N TYR A 215 -7.18 -8.38 5.22
CA TYR A 215 -6.02 -7.79 4.55
C TYR A 215 -6.44 -6.56 3.75
N GLY A 216 -5.47 -5.73 3.39
CA GLY A 216 -5.69 -4.61 2.47
C GLY A 216 -5.59 -5.08 1.02
N LYS A 217 -6.09 -4.27 0.09
CA LYS A 217 -6.04 -4.56 -1.36
C LYS A 217 -5.35 -3.47 -2.16
N TYR A 218 -4.77 -3.86 -3.29
CA TYR A 218 -4.06 -3.03 -4.28
C TYR A 218 -2.80 -2.30 -3.80
N GLY A 219 -1.94 -1.98 -4.76
CA GLY A 219 -0.69 -1.24 -4.55
C GLY A 219 -0.88 0.16 -3.97
N TYR A 220 0.12 0.59 -3.22
CA TYR A 220 0.22 1.93 -2.63
C TYR A 220 1.68 2.37 -2.59
N ASP A 221 1.90 3.67 -2.37
CA ASP A 221 3.24 4.23 -2.28
C ASP A 221 3.81 4.06 -0.87
N ILE A 222 4.93 3.33 -0.76
CA ILE A 222 5.63 3.12 0.50
C ILE A 222 6.22 4.43 1.07
N TYR A 223 6.53 5.41 0.23
CA TYR A 223 7.06 6.72 0.66
C TYR A 223 5.98 7.68 1.17
N ALA A 224 4.71 7.31 1.04
CA ALA A 224 3.56 8.06 1.57
C ALA A 224 2.71 7.23 2.54
N SER A 225 3.25 6.11 3.02
CA SER A 225 2.47 5.06 3.68
C SER A 225 2.33 5.23 5.19
N ALA A 226 3.01 6.18 5.85
CA ALA A 226 2.96 6.30 7.30
C ALA A 226 1.52 6.36 7.87
N PRO A 227 0.58 7.16 7.32
CA PRO A 227 -0.82 7.13 7.77
C PRO A 227 -1.47 5.73 7.64
N TYR A 228 -1.14 5.00 6.58
CA TYR A 228 -1.67 3.68 6.31
C TYR A 228 -1.11 2.63 7.28
N VAL A 229 0.20 2.70 7.59
CA VAL A 229 0.83 1.84 8.58
C VAL A 229 0.21 2.08 9.96
N LEU A 230 0.02 3.34 10.37
CA LEU A 230 -0.65 3.66 11.64
C LEU A 230 -2.08 3.14 11.71
N HIS A 231 -2.82 3.22 10.61
CA HIS A 231 -4.15 2.60 10.54
C HIS A 231 -4.07 1.10 10.86
N HIS A 232 -3.15 0.37 10.24
CA HIS A 232 -2.93 -1.06 10.50
C HIS A 232 -2.48 -1.36 11.94
N ILE A 233 -1.62 -0.52 12.53
CA ILE A 233 -1.26 -0.60 13.96
C ILE A 233 -2.52 -0.44 14.82
N SER A 234 -3.37 0.55 14.52
CA SER A 234 -4.58 0.84 15.31
C SER A 234 -5.62 -0.26 15.26
N ILE A 235 -5.66 -1.10 14.21
CA ILE A 235 -6.59 -2.22 14.08
C ILE A 235 -5.93 -3.58 14.31
N GLY A 236 -4.62 -3.60 14.62
CA GLY A 236 -3.88 -4.82 14.92
C GLY A 236 -3.85 -5.82 13.74
N ARG A 237 -3.83 -5.33 12.50
CA ARG A 237 -3.80 -6.17 11.29
C ARG A 237 -2.44 -6.07 10.58
N PRO A 238 -2.03 -7.13 9.85
CA PRO A 238 -0.82 -7.08 9.05
C PRO A 238 -1.04 -6.22 7.81
N LEU A 239 0.05 -5.70 7.25
CA LEU A 239 0.01 -5.06 5.93
C LEU A 239 -0.07 -6.08 4.80
N HIS A 240 -0.52 -5.60 3.65
CA HIS A 240 -0.33 -6.25 2.36
C HIS A 240 0.83 -5.59 1.62
N TYR A 241 1.73 -6.39 1.05
CA TYR A 241 2.80 -5.90 0.21
C TYR A 241 2.43 -6.16 -1.25
N HIS A 242 2.35 -5.10 -2.02
CA HIS A 242 1.99 -5.13 -3.44
C HIS A 242 2.94 -4.20 -4.20
N SER A 243 2.95 -4.29 -5.54
CA SER A 243 3.79 -3.46 -6.41
C SER A 243 5.29 -3.62 -6.10
N ILE A 244 5.69 -4.85 -5.76
CA ILE A 244 7.10 -5.21 -5.61
C ILE A 244 7.82 -4.90 -6.92
N PRO A 245 8.98 -4.20 -6.88
CA PRO A 245 9.70 -3.86 -8.10
C PRO A 245 10.02 -5.10 -8.93
N PRO A 246 9.98 -5.00 -10.26
CA PRO A 246 10.15 -6.16 -11.13
C PRO A 246 11.58 -6.70 -11.08
N HIS A 247 11.73 -7.96 -11.50
CA HIS A 247 13.02 -8.68 -11.55
C HIS A 247 13.74 -8.74 -10.19
N LEU A 248 15.06 -8.92 -10.22
CA LEU A 248 15.92 -9.01 -9.02
C LEU A 248 16.33 -7.59 -8.57
N TYR A 249 15.35 -6.74 -8.26
CA TYR A 249 15.54 -5.30 -8.02
C TYR A 249 16.66 -4.97 -7.02
N TRP A 250 16.85 -5.82 -6.00
CA TRP A 250 17.88 -5.66 -4.98
C TRP A 250 19.31 -5.82 -5.53
N LYS A 251 19.50 -6.53 -6.65
CA LYS A 251 20.83 -6.69 -7.26
C LYS A 251 21.31 -5.45 -8.00
N GLY A 252 20.38 -4.62 -8.49
CA GLY A 252 20.68 -3.35 -9.15
C GLY A 252 20.81 -2.17 -8.18
N TRP A 253 20.52 -2.39 -6.89
CA TRP A 253 20.57 -1.35 -5.88
C TRP A 253 22.01 -1.06 -5.44
N THR A 254 22.44 0.19 -5.59
CA THR A 254 23.79 0.66 -5.22
C THR A 254 23.82 1.52 -3.96
N GLY A 255 22.71 1.56 -3.22
CA GLY A 255 22.58 2.36 -2.00
C GLY A 255 21.71 3.61 -2.15
N ARG A 256 21.42 4.25 -1.01
CA ARG A 256 20.61 5.47 -0.92
C ARG A 256 21.44 6.64 -1.48
N SER A 257 20.99 7.27 -2.56
CA SER A 257 21.52 8.59 -2.90
C SER A 257 20.96 9.57 -1.88
N GLU A 258 21.84 10.21 -1.09
CA GLU A 258 21.43 11.39 -0.32
C GLU A 258 20.71 12.36 -1.26
N PRO A 259 19.64 13.05 -0.78
CA PRO A 259 19.06 14.12 -1.55
C PRO A 259 20.15 15.10 -1.99
N GLN A 260 20.14 15.47 -3.26
CA GLN A 260 20.92 16.62 -3.68
C GLN A 260 20.38 17.81 -2.89
N ALA A 261 21.28 18.58 -2.30
CA ALA A 261 20.92 19.68 -1.41
C ALA A 261 20.55 20.92 -2.23
N VAL A 262 19.54 20.74 -3.05
CA VAL A 262 18.91 21.72 -3.90
C VAL A 262 17.42 21.61 -3.67
N ALA A 263 16.72 22.72 -3.44
CA ALA A 263 15.27 22.74 -3.39
C ALA A 263 14.72 23.49 -4.61
N PRO A 264 13.78 22.93 -5.38
CA PRO A 264 13.05 23.70 -6.38
C PRO A 264 12.20 24.78 -5.72
N LYS A 265 12.04 25.91 -6.40
CA LYS A 265 11.16 27.02 -6.00
C LYS A 265 10.08 27.22 -7.07
N ALA A 266 9.11 28.10 -6.77
CA ALA A 266 8.11 28.49 -7.77
C ALA A 266 8.80 28.99 -9.04
N ALA A 267 8.33 28.52 -10.19
CA ALA A 267 8.80 28.98 -11.49
C ALA A 267 8.21 30.36 -11.82
N GLU A 268 8.85 31.08 -12.73
CA GLU A 268 8.36 32.33 -13.31
C GLU A 268 7.99 32.09 -14.77
N VAL A 269 6.81 32.55 -15.21
CA VAL A 269 6.37 32.43 -16.62
C VAL A 269 6.06 33.81 -17.19
N LYS A 270 6.63 34.09 -18.37
CA LYS A 270 6.29 35.24 -19.21
C LYS A 270 5.63 34.73 -20.49
N VAL A 271 4.33 34.95 -20.60
CA VAL A 271 3.56 34.60 -21.80
C VAL A 271 4.07 35.43 -22.97
N ARG A 272 4.36 34.79 -24.10
CA ARG A 272 4.68 35.48 -25.36
C ARG A 272 3.37 35.71 -26.12
N GLN A 273 3.32 35.25 -27.36
CA GLN A 273 2.13 35.32 -28.20
C GLN A 273 1.51 33.93 -28.35
N GLY A 274 0.19 33.85 -28.22
CA GLY A 274 -0.56 32.61 -28.31
C GLY A 274 -0.10 31.58 -27.27
N ARG A 275 0.09 30.34 -27.73
CA ARG A 275 0.41 29.17 -26.90
C ARG A 275 1.89 29.02 -26.54
N THR A 276 2.68 30.08 -26.71
CA THR A 276 4.13 30.08 -26.43
C THR A 276 4.43 30.99 -25.25
N PHE A 277 5.28 30.52 -24.34
CA PHE A 277 5.71 31.27 -23.16
C PHE A 277 7.18 30.96 -22.85
N ASP A 278 7.82 31.89 -22.14
CA ASP A 278 9.12 31.69 -21.52
C ASP A 278 8.93 31.28 -20.07
N ILE A 279 9.62 30.23 -19.63
CA ILE A 279 9.61 29.77 -18.25
C ILE A 279 11.03 29.76 -17.66
N THR A 280 11.17 30.29 -16.45
CA THR A 280 12.40 30.27 -15.65
C THR A 280 12.18 29.41 -14.41
N TYR A 281 13.06 28.43 -14.20
CA TYR A 281 13.02 27.54 -13.04
C TYR A 281 13.95 28.07 -11.95
N HIS A 282 13.41 28.26 -10.75
CA HIS A 282 14.17 28.77 -9.62
C HIS A 282 14.55 27.65 -8.65
N TRP A 283 15.75 27.74 -8.08
CA TRP A 283 16.33 26.73 -7.21
C TRP A 283 17.02 27.37 -6.02
N GLN A 284 16.92 26.75 -4.84
CA GLN A 284 17.74 27.04 -3.65
C GLN A 284 18.86 26.00 -3.58
N VAL A 285 20.11 26.40 -3.76
CA VAL A 285 21.28 25.51 -3.62
C VAL A 285 21.88 25.67 -2.22
N GLU A 286 21.78 24.65 -1.37
CA GLU A 286 22.33 24.69 -0.01
C GLU A 286 23.81 24.27 0.03
N ARG A 287 24.19 23.30 -0.81
CA ARG A 287 25.59 22.88 -1.05
C ARG A 287 25.77 22.46 -2.50
N ARG A 288 27.04 22.43 -2.95
CA ARG A 288 27.41 22.06 -4.31
C ARG A 288 26.81 20.71 -4.73
N VAL A 289 26.12 20.72 -5.87
CA VAL A 289 25.53 19.53 -6.50
C VAL A 289 26.63 18.69 -7.15
N ARG A 290 26.62 17.38 -6.89
CA ARG A 290 27.60 16.44 -7.45
C ARG A 290 26.96 15.61 -8.55
N GLY A 291 27.70 15.31 -9.61
CA GLY A 291 27.24 14.48 -10.74
C GLY A 291 26.77 15.30 -11.94
N GLU A 292 26.57 14.58 -13.05
CA GLU A 292 26.01 15.12 -14.29
C GLU A 292 24.52 14.78 -14.34
N TRP A 293 23.68 15.80 -14.32
CA TRP A 293 22.23 15.64 -14.34
C TRP A 293 21.59 16.47 -15.44
N ILE A 294 20.43 16.00 -15.88
CA ILE A 294 19.51 16.72 -16.74
C ILE A 294 18.31 17.15 -15.90
N ILE A 295 17.83 18.37 -16.14
CA ILE A 295 16.60 18.86 -15.57
C ILE A 295 15.47 18.29 -16.43
N PHE A 296 14.61 17.46 -15.84
CA PHE A 296 13.36 17.10 -16.47
C PHE A 296 12.28 18.11 -16.06
N VAL A 297 11.40 18.45 -17.00
CA VAL A 297 10.24 19.31 -16.79
C VAL A 297 9.04 18.66 -17.44
N HIS A 298 8.08 18.27 -16.61
CA HIS A 298 6.86 17.63 -17.04
C HIS A 298 5.66 18.53 -16.81
N PHE A 299 4.84 18.69 -17.84
CA PHE A 299 3.52 19.29 -17.75
C PHE A 299 2.51 18.17 -17.69
N THR A 300 1.94 17.91 -16.51
CA THR A 300 1.07 16.75 -16.29
C THR A 300 -0.37 17.17 -16.02
N ASP A 301 -1.30 16.22 -16.10
CA ASP A 301 -2.62 16.41 -15.48
C ASP A 301 -2.50 16.74 -13.97
N PRO A 302 -3.54 17.33 -13.33
CA PRO A 302 -3.49 17.67 -11.90
C PRO A 302 -3.38 16.47 -10.96
N ALA A 303 -3.68 15.25 -11.43
CA ALA A 303 -3.49 14.02 -10.67
C ALA A 303 -2.04 13.50 -10.73
N GLY A 304 -1.18 14.12 -11.55
CA GLY A 304 0.21 13.72 -11.75
C GLY A 304 0.37 12.40 -12.51
N ARG A 305 -0.65 11.89 -13.20
CA ARG A 305 -0.62 10.53 -13.78
C ARG A 305 -0.01 10.51 -15.16
N GLU A 306 -0.41 11.45 -16.02
CA GLU A 306 0.02 11.49 -17.41
C GLU A 306 0.85 12.74 -17.69
N ILE A 307 2.01 12.56 -18.34
CA ILE A 307 2.80 13.67 -18.87
C ILE A 307 2.20 14.06 -20.23
N ARG A 308 1.73 15.30 -20.34
CA ARG A 308 1.04 15.81 -21.53
C ARG A 308 2.01 16.42 -22.53
N PHE A 309 3.06 17.08 -22.03
CA PHE A 309 4.21 17.55 -22.79
C PHE A 309 5.38 17.83 -21.84
N GLN A 310 6.56 18.11 -22.40
CA GLN A 310 7.82 18.21 -21.65
C GLN A 310 8.69 19.38 -22.11
N ASN A 311 9.62 19.77 -21.26
CA ASN A 311 10.69 20.73 -21.57
C ASN A 311 12.00 20.29 -20.87
N ASP A 312 12.41 19.05 -21.08
CA ASP A 312 13.63 18.50 -20.49
C ASP A 312 14.88 19.10 -21.16
N HIS A 313 15.85 19.54 -20.37
CA HIS A 313 17.04 20.21 -20.88
C HIS A 313 18.27 20.01 -19.97
N PRO A 314 19.49 20.04 -20.53
CA PRO A 314 20.68 20.14 -19.72
C PRO A 314 20.71 21.51 -19.00
N PRO A 315 21.13 21.56 -17.73
CA PRO A 315 21.31 22.82 -17.00
C PRO A 315 22.41 23.67 -17.65
N ASP A 316 22.18 24.97 -17.81
CA ASP A 316 23.17 25.94 -18.32
C ASP A 316 23.31 27.15 -17.37
N PRO A 317 24.43 27.28 -16.63
CA PRO A 317 25.61 26.42 -16.64
C PRO A 317 25.34 25.04 -15.99
N PRO A 318 26.21 24.03 -16.19
CA PRO A 318 26.08 22.74 -15.51
C PRO A 318 25.94 22.88 -13.99
N LEU A 319 25.12 22.03 -13.37
CA LEU A 319 24.80 22.06 -11.92
C LEU A 319 26.03 22.15 -11.00
N SER A 320 27.16 21.56 -11.41
CA SER A 320 28.42 21.58 -10.65
C SER A 320 29.05 22.97 -10.52
N LYS A 321 28.58 23.94 -11.32
CA LYS A 321 28.98 25.36 -11.34
C LYS A 321 27.93 26.28 -10.68
N TRP A 322 26.78 25.77 -10.24
CA TRP A 322 25.79 26.61 -9.57
C TRP A 322 26.34 27.11 -8.22
N PRO A 323 26.25 28.42 -7.92
CA PRO A 323 26.62 28.94 -6.62
C PRO A 323 25.66 28.44 -5.54
N THR A 324 26.11 28.40 -4.29
CA THR A 324 25.21 28.27 -3.14
C THR A 324 24.33 29.52 -3.04
N GLY A 325 23.06 29.35 -2.69
CA GLY A 325 22.06 30.40 -2.67
C GLY A 325 21.02 30.23 -3.76
N ASP A 326 20.44 31.34 -4.21
CA ASP A 326 19.42 31.34 -5.26
C ASP A 326 20.04 31.18 -6.63
N HIS A 327 19.45 30.30 -7.43
CA HIS A 327 19.83 30.08 -8.82
C HIS A 327 18.59 30.05 -9.71
N ALA A 328 18.71 30.64 -10.89
CA ALA A 328 17.66 30.66 -11.91
C ALA A 328 18.20 29.98 -13.17
N ASP A 329 17.43 29.06 -13.71
CA ASP A 329 17.72 28.32 -14.94
C ASP A 329 16.63 28.65 -15.97
N GLY A 330 17.03 29.30 -17.07
CA GLY A 330 16.14 29.88 -18.08
C GLY A 330 16.45 31.36 -18.38
N PRO A 331 15.58 32.05 -19.15
CA PRO A 331 14.28 31.59 -19.61
C PRO A 331 14.38 30.54 -20.73
N HIS A 332 13.50 29.53 -20.66
CA HIS A 332 13.35 28.50 -21.69
C HIS A 332 12.04 28.68 -22.47
N PRO A 333 12.07 28.68 -23.81
CA PRO A 333 10.84 28.79 -24.60
C PRO A 333 10.07 27.47 -24.59
N VAL A 334 8.76 27.53 -24.33
CA VAL A 334 7.84 26.40 -24.36
C VAL A 334 6.62 26.74 -25.21
N THR A 335 6.25 25.84 -26.11
CA THR A 335 5.02 25.93 -26.90
C THR A 335 4.10 24.78 -26.53
N VAL A 336 2.88 25.11 -26.08
CA VAL A 336 1.87 24.09 -25.74
C VAL A 336 1.38 23.42 -27.05
N PRO A 337 1.44 22.09 -27.18
CA PRO A 337 0.98 21.38 -28.37
C PRO A 337 -0.44 21.77 -28.80
N GLN A 338 -0.70 21.81 -30.11
CA GLN A 338 -2.01 22.15 -30.65
C GLN A 338 -3.08 21.16 -30.18
N GLY A 339 -4.28 21.66 -29.85
CA GLY A 339 -5.40 20.83 -29.37
C GLY A 339 -5.34 20.43 -27.89
N LEU A 340 -4.29 20.81 -27.16
CA LEU A 340 -4.16 20.51 -25.74
C LEU A 340 -4.79 21.62 -24.87
N GLU A 341 -5.92 21.34 -24.24
CA GLU A 341 -6.62 22.29 -23.36
C GLU A 341 -6.75 21.75 -21.93
N GLY A 342 -6.91 22.66 -20.97
CA GLY A 342 -7.13 22.33 -19.57
C GLY A 342 -6.04 22.82 -18.64
N THR A 343 -5.93 22.18 -17.48
CA THR A 343 -4.99 22.55 -16.42
C THR A 343 -3.85 21.56 -16.36
N PHE A 344 -2.62 22.09 -16.35
CA PHE A 344 -1.40 21.30 -16.29
C PHE A 344 -0.51 21.78 -15.14
N ASP A 345 -0.15 20.87 -14.26
CA ASP A 345 0.83 21.18 -13.21
C ASP A 345 2.24 21.04 -13.79
N VAL A 346 3.11 22.02 -13.49
CA VAL A 346 4.50 22.07 -13.92
C VAL A 346 5.38 21.42 -12.86
N ARG A 347 6.05 20.33 -13.24
CA ARG A 347 6.82 19.47 -12.34
C ARG A 347 8.26 19.37 -12.79
N VAL A 348 9.20 19.54 -11.88
CA VAL A 348 10.64 19.49 -12.18
C VAL A 348 11.37 18.44 -11.35
N GLY A 349 12.56 18.04 -11.78
CA GLY A 349 13.51 17.26 -11.00
C GLY A 349 14.75 16.93 -11.80
N PHE A 350 15.65 16.12 -11.24
CA PHE A 350 16.92 15.76 -11.87
C PHE A 350 16.97 14.26 -12.23
N TYR A 351 17.51 13.94 -13.40
CA TYR A 351 17.82 12.56 -13.79
C TYR A 351 19.20 12.45 -14.44
N SER A 352 19.77 11.25 -14.38
CA SER A 352 21.07 10.92 -14.97
C SER A 352 20.88 10.27 -16.34
N ARG A 353 21.50 10.80 -17.42
CA ARG A 353 21.38 10.20 -18.77
C ARG A 353 21.84 8.74 -18.84
N PRO A 354 23.00 8.35 -18.25
CA PRO A 354 23.48 6.97 -18.33
C PRO A 354 22.55 5.93 -17.68
N SER A 355 21.86 6.29 -16.59
CA SER A 355 21.04 5.34 -15.82
C SER A 355 19.54 5.56 -15.97
N LEU A 356 19.13 6.69 -16.55
CA LEU A 356 17.77 7.24 -16.51
C LEU A 356 17.19 7.38 -15.08
N GLY A 357 18.04 7.23 -14.06
CA GLY A 357 17.65 7.31 -12.67
C GLY A 357 17.40 8.76 -12.26
N ARG A 358 16.25 9.02 -11.63
CA ARG A 358 15.93 10.32 -11.01
C ARG A 358 16.60 10.40 -9.63
N VAL A 359 16.95 11.59 -9.16
CA VAL A 359 17.50 11.78 -7.80
C VAL A 359 16.56 12.61 -6.94
N SER A 360 16.57 12.36 -5.63
CA SER A 360 15.81 13.17 -4.67
C SER A 360 16.47 14.54 -4.50
N LEU A 361 15.62 15.56 -4.39
CA LEU A 361 15.96 16.94 -4.04
C LEU A 361 15.35 17.30 -2.68
N LEU A 362 15.68 18.47 -2.15
CA LEU A 362 15.04 19.01 -0.96
C LEU A 362 13.63 19.51 -1.29
N GLY A 363 12.63 19.15 -0.47
CA GLY A 363 11.24 19.55 -0.64
C GLY A 363 10.28 18.36 -0.75
N GLU A 364 8.98 18.64 -0.77
CA GLU A 364 7.94 17.65 -1.04
C GLU A 364 7.90 17.33 -2.55
N SER A 365 8.11 16.06 -2.91
CA SER A 365 7.95 15.55 -4.27
C SER A 365 6.75 14.63 -4.37
N ASP A 366 6.29 14.37 -5.59
CA ASP A 366 5.46 13.21 -5.85
C ASP A 366 6.26 11.90 -5.90
N ASN A 367 5.55 10.81 -6.15
CA ASN A 367 6.06 9.44 -6.15
C ASN A 367 7.10 9.17 -7.26
N GLU A 368 7.29 10.11 -8.20
CA GLU A 368 8.30 10.00 -9.24
C GLU A 368 9.44 11.03 -9.08
N ARG A 369 9.64 11.57 -7.86
CA ARG A 369 10.67 12.57 -7.54
C ARG A 369 10.50 13.87 -8.32
N ARG A 370 9.24 14.24 -8.60
CA ARG A 370 8.91 15.49 -9.29
C ARG A 370 8.33 16.50 -8.32
N TYR A 371 8.72 17.75 -8.46
CA TYR A 371 8.38 18.84 -7.54
C TYR A 371 7.52 19.87 -8.28
N ILE A 372 6.34 20.20 -7.75
CA ILE A 372 5.42 21.13 -8.40
C ILE A 372 5.92 22.56 -8.19
N VAL A 373 6.23 23.24 -9.29
CA VAL A 373 6.75 24.62 -9.29
C VAL A 373 5.75 25.65 -9.84
N GLY A 374 4.60 25.18 -10.32
CA GLY A 374 3.51 26.03 -10.79
C GLY A 374 2.43 25.25 -11.50
N ARG A 375 1.41 25.96 -11.98
CA ARG A 375 0.26 25.42 -12.68
C ARG A 375 -0.07 26.29 -13.87
N LEU A 376 -0.22 25.67 -15.03
CA LEU A 376 -0.69 26.29 -16.27
C LEU A 376 -2.18 26.00 -16.46
N LYS A 377 -2.92 26.98 -16.95
CA LYS A 377 -4.25 26.82 -17.50
C LYS A 377 -4.23 27.29 -18.94
N VAL A 378 -4.69 26.43 -19.85
CA VAL A 378 -4.68 26.67 -21.28
C VAL A 378 -6.11 26.60 -21.80
N ALA A 379 -6.56 27.66 -22.46
CA ALA A 379 -7.88 27.75 -23.08
C ALA A 379 -7.76 28.52 -24.41
N GLY A 380 -8.07 27.86 -25.53
CA GLY A 380 -7.81 28.43 -26.86
C GLY A 380 -6.33 28.80 -27.04
N ASP A 381 -6.05 30.06 -27.39
CA ASP A 381 -4.69 30.59 -27.55
C ASP A 381 -4.16 31.30 -26.30
N GLU A 382 -4.89 31.25 -25.18
CA GLU A 382 -4.49 31.88 -23.92
C GLU A 382 -3.82 30.89 -22.98
N VAL A 383 -2.76 31.37 -22.33
CA VAL A 383 -2.00 30.64 -21.30
C VAL A 383 -1.96 31.48 -20.04
N GLU A 384 -2.47 30.95 -18.94
CA GLU A 384 -2.41 31.55 -17.60
C GLU A 384 -1.51 30.68 -16.71
N PHE A 385 -0.63 31.30 -15.92
CA PHE A 385 0.28 30.60 -15.02
C PHE A 385 0.10 31.05 -13.57
N THR A 386 0.00 30.07 -12.66
CA THR A 386 -0.03 30.27 -11.22
C THR A 386 1.25 29.68 -10.61
N PRO A 387 2.14 30.49 -10.00
CA PRO A 387 3.34 30.00 -9.33
C PRO A 387 2.98 29.16 -8.10
N MET A 388 3.71 28.07 -7.86
CA MET A 388 3.54 27.23 -6.68
C MET A 388 4.91 26.92 -6.06
N THR A 389 5.08 27.20 -4.78
CA THR A 389 6.31 26.84 -4.07
C THR A 389 6.17 25.41 -3.55
N PRO A 390 7.10 24.48 -3.86
CA PRO A 390 7.15 23.19 -3.20
C PRO A 390 7.21 23.40 -1.69
N LYS A 391 6.35 22.71 -0.94
CA LYS A 391 6.39 22.80 0.52
C LYS A 391 7.77 22.28 0.97
N ARG A 392 8.45 23.05 1.83
CA ARG A 392 9.52 22.48 2.66
C ARG A 392 8.87 21.36 3.49
N ARG A 393 9.59 20.25 3.74
CA ARG A 393 9.19 19.22 4.71
C ARG A 393 8.78 19.94 6.00
N GLY A 394 7.47 20.10 6.20
CA GLY A 394 6.88 20.86 7.29
C GLY A 394 6.54 19.94 8.45
N ALA A 395 6.11 20.54 9.57
CA ALA A 395 5.80 19.94 10.88
C ALA A 395 4.90 18.68 10.91
N GLY A 396 4.38 18.19 9.78
CA GLY A 396 3.51 17.02 9.69
C GLY A 396 4.27 15.71 9.45
N GLY A 397 5.29 15.40 10.25
CA GLY A 397 6.02 14.11 10.22
C GLY A 397 6.64 13.72 8.87
N ASP A 398 7.39 12.61 8.84
CA ASP A 398 7.86 12.03 7.58
C ASP A 398 6.86 10.99 7.06
N PRO A 399 6.12 11.24 5.97
CA PRO A 399 5.19 10.25 5.41
C PRO A 399 5.91 8.98 4.89
N ALA A 400 7.23 9.06 4.70
CA ALA A 400 8.11 7.96 4.31
C ALA A 400 8.80 7.27 5.50
N LEU A 401 8.38 7.54 6.75
CA LEU A 401 9.02 7.08 7.99
C LEU A 401 9.45 5.60 7.95
N PHE A 402 8.60 4.72 7.44
CA PHE A 402 8.85 3.28 7.44
C PHE A 402 9.84 2.83 6.36
N THR A 403 10.32 3.73 5.49
CA THR A 403 11.40 3.48 4.52
C THR A 403 12.77 3.96 5.02
N VAL A 404 12.84 4.50 6.23
CA VAL A 404 14.08 4.94 6.89
C VAL A 404 14.76 3.76 7.56
N ALA A 405 16.10 3.71 7.51
CA ALA A 405 16.91 2.66 8.14
C ALA A 405 18.23 3.19 8.72
N ASP A 406 18.40 4.51 8.80
CA ASP A 406 19.67 5.11 9.20
C ASP A 406 20.02 4.68 10.63
N GLY A 407 21.23 4.13 10.81
CA GLY A 407 21.69 3.59 12.09
C GLY A 407 20.95 2.34 12.59
N GLY A 408 20.14 1.69 11.76
CA GLY A 408 19.28 0.59 12.13
C GLY A 408 19.55 -0.74 11.42
N TRP A 409 18.65 -1.70 11.62
CA TRP A 409 18.82 -3.07 11.13
C TRP A 409 18.99 -3.17 9.61
N ALA A 410 18.13 -2.45 8.88
CA ALA A 410 18.03 -2.52 7.42
C ALA A 410 18.91 -1.49 6.69
N GLU A 411 19.88 -0.88 7.38
CA GLU A 411 20.76 0.13 6.80
C GLU A 411 21.46 -0.39 5.52
N GLY A 412 21.39 0.40 4.46
CA GLY A 412 21.96 0.08 3.15
C GLY A 412 21.10 -0.81 2.24
N MET A 413 20.00 -1.38 2.74
CA MET A 413 19.09 -2.21 1.93
C MET A 413 18.24 -1.36 0.95
N HIS A 414 17.59 -2.03 0.00
CA HIS A 414 16.65 -1.36 -0.91
C HIS A 414 15.44 -0.84 -0.11
N PRO A 415 14.85 0.33 -0.43
CA PRO A 415 13.76 0.92 0.36
C PRO A 415 12.54 0.01 0.53
N VAL A 416 12.25 -0.86 -0.43
CA VAL A 416 11.19 -1.87 -0.31
C VAL A 416 11.52 -2.91 0.77
N ASP A 417 12.78 -3.35 0.86
CA ASP A 417 13.21 -4.30 1.88
C ASP A 417 13.20 -3.67 3.27
N VAL A 418 13.64 -2.40 3.36
CA VAL A 418 13.52 -1.58 4.58
C VAL A 418 12.07 -1.49 5.02
N TYR A 419 11.18 -1.12 4.09
CA TYR A 419 9.75 -0.97 4.35
C TYR A 419 9.12 -2.27 4.86
N VAL A 420 9.36 -3.38 4.15
CA VAL A 420 8.89 -4.71 4.54
C VAL A 420 9.43 -5.05 5.93
N LYS A 421 10.71 -4.86 6.20
CA LYS A 421 11.31 -5.21 7.48
C LYS A 421 10.75 -4.38 8.64
N ASN A 422 10.72 -3.06 8.49
CA ASN A 422 10.25 -2.13 9.53
C ASN A 422 8.79 -2.38 9.90
N THR A 423 7.94 -2.54 8.90
CA THR A 423 6.51 -2.79 9.14
C THR A 423 6.25 -4.22 9.60
N TYR A 424 7.01 -5.22 9.11
CA TYR A 424 6.90 -6.61 9.56
C TYR A 424 7.19 -6.77 11.05
N GLU A 425 8.25 -6.13 11.56
CA GLU A 425 8.68 -6.24 12.97
C GLU A 425 7.67 -5.62 13.95
N VAL A 426 6.82 -4.71 13.48
CA VAL A 426 5.74 -4.10 14.28
C VAL A 426 4.43 -4.88 14.12
N LEU A 427 3.96 -5.00 12.88
CA LEU A 427 2.59 -5.47 12.60
C LEU A 427 2.43 -6.97 12.69
N SER A 428 3.47 -7.75 12.38
CA SER A 428 3.36 -9.21 12.39
C SER A 428 3.26 -9.74 13.83
N PRO A 429 4.12 -9.36 14.79
CA PRO A 429 3.95 -9.75 16.18
C PRO A 429 2.65 -9.19 16.79
N LEU A 430 2.28 -7.95 16.46
CA LEU A 430 1.02 -7.37 16.91
C LEU A 430 -0.18 -8.21 16.44
N ASN A 431 -0.24 -8.61 15.17
CA ASN A 431 -1.30 -9.46 14.67
C ASN A 431 -1.23 -10.88 15.24
N GLU A 432 -0.03 -11.46 15.39
CA GLU A 432 0.17 -12.77 16.05
C GLU A 432 -0.49 -12.79 17.43
N ILE A 433 -0.30 -11.73 18.22
CA ILE A 433 -0.87 -11.62 19.58
C ILE A 433 -2.38 -11.31 19.54
N THR A 434 -2.81 -10.41 18.66
CA THR A 434 -4.17 -9.83 18.74
C THR A 434 -5.18 -10.44 17.78
N SER A 435 -4.79 -11.38 16.90
CA SER A 435 -5.65 -11.91 15.84
C SER A 435 -6.95 -12.56 16.35
N CYS A 436 -6.89 -13.24 17.50
CA CYS A 436 -8.06 -13.84 18.15
C CYS A 436 -8.58 -13.02 19.34
N MET A 437 -8.09 -11.80 19.53
CA MET A 437 -8.55 -10.91 20.59
C MET A 437 -9.67 -9.99 20.09
N ARG A 438 -10.74 -9.85 20.87
CA ARG A 438 -11.77 -8.84 20.63
C ARG A 438 -11.20 -7.43 20.79
N MET A 439 -11.62 -6.51 19.92
CA MET A 439 -11.36 -5.07 20.08
C MET A 439 -12.35 -4.50 21.11
N MET A 440 -11.87 -4.27 22.34
CA MET A 440 -12.71 -3.85 23.47
C MET A 440 -12.92 -2.34 23.54
N GLN A 441 -12.00 -1.56 22.98
CA GLN A 441 -12.08 -0.11 22.96
C GLN A 441 -11.48 0.46 21.68
N HIS A 442 -12.11 1.50 21.15
CA HIS A 442 -11.55 2.42 20.16
C HIS A 442 -11.93 3.85 20.57
N ALA A 443 -10.95 4.74 20.73
CA ALA A 443 -11.16 6.09 21.25
C ALA A 443 -10.28 7.12 20.52
N PHE A 444 -10.87 8.26 20.20
CA PHE A 444 -10.13 9.46 19.79
C PHE A 444 -9.61 10.18 21.03
N LEU A 445 -8.30 10.43 21.10
CA LEU A 445 -7.67 11.09 22.24
C LEU A 445 -7.49 12.59 22.05
N THR A 446 -7.65 13.09 20.82
CA THR A 446 -7.54 14.52 20.48
C THR A 446 -8.81 15.04 19.81
N PRO A 447 -9.12 16.35 19.93
CA PRO A 447 -10.30 16.95 19.32
C PRO A 447 -10.36 16.82 17.79
N ASP A 448 -9.20 16.84 17.13
CA ASP A 448 -9.06 16.64 15.68
C ASP A 448 -9.20 15.17 15.23
N ARG A 449 -9.33 14.25 16.21
CA ARG A 449 -9.49 12.81 16.03
C ARG A 449 -8.31 12.15 15.30
N LYS A 450 -7.13 12.77 15.36
CA LYS A 450 -5.91 12.26 14.73
C LYS A 450 -5.05 11.41 15.65
N VAL A 451 -5.24 11.49 16.97
CA VAL A 451 -4.68 10.52 17.91
C VAL A 451 -5.74 9.52 18.29
N VAL A 452 -5.44 8.24 18.12
CA VAL A 452 -6.37 7.13 18.34
C VAL A 452 -5.74 6.14 19.32
N ARG A 453 -6.55 5.66 20.27
CA ARG A 453 -6.24 4.49 21.10
C ARG A 453 -7.18 3.34 20.80
N THR A 454 -6.62 2.16 20.61
CA THR A 454 -7.34 0.89 20.52
C THR A 454 -6.86 -0.07 21.61
N VAL A 455 -7.78 -0.83 22.21
CA VAL A 455 -7.47 -1.87 23.19
C VAL A 455 -8.03 -3.21 22.71
N PHE A 456 -7.17 -4.22 22.63
CA PHE A 456 -7.52 -5.61 22.34
C PHE A 456 -7.47 -6.44 23.62
N GLY A 457 -8.49 -7.27 23.85
CA GLY A 457 -8.60 -8.07 25.06
C GLY A 457 -8.89 -7.25 26.33
N THR A 458 -8.79 -7.90 27.49
CA THR A 458 -9.11 -7.31 28.80
C THR A 458 -8.04 -7.64 29.84
N GLY A 459 -8.02 -6.88 30.95
CA GLY A 459 -7.16 -7.17 32.10
C GLY A 459 -5.67 -7.04 31.79
N ALA A 460 -4.85 -7.86 32.48
CA ALA A 460 -3.40 -7.83 32.35
C ALA A 460 -2.91 -8.20 30.94
N GLU A 461 -3.64 -9.08 30.25
CA GLU A 461 -3.32 -9.57 28.90
C GLU A 461 -3.67 -8.58 27.77
N ALA A 462 -4.31 -7.46 28.10
CA ALA A 462 -4.74 -6.50 27.10
C ALA A 462 -3.56 -5.88 26.35
N VAL A 463 -3.74 -5.72 25.04
CA VAL A 463 -2.81 -5.01 24.14
C VAL A 463 -3.39 -3.65 23.82
N THR A 464 -2.62 -2.59 24.09
CA THR A 464 -3.00 -1.22 23.77
C THR A 464 -2.17 -0.71 22.60
N CYS A 465 -2.83 -0.10 21.62
CA CYS A 465 -2.18 0.63 20.53
C CYS A 465 -2.59 2.11 20.61
N ILE A 466 -1.63 3.03 20.59
CA ILE A 466 -1.84 4.47 20.44
C ILE A 466 -1.08 4.93 19.20
N VAL A 467 -1.75 5.62 18.28
CA VAL A 467 -1.14 6.16 17.06
C VAL A 467 -1.39 7.65 16.96
N ASN A 468 -0.39 8.40 16.53
CA ASN A 468 -0.49 9.85 16.30
C ASN A 468 -0.41 10.16 14.79
N ALA A 469 -1.57 10.29 14.15
CA ALA A 469 -1.68 10.78 12.76
C ALA A 469 -1.85 12.31 12.69
N GLY A 470 -1.64 13.02 13.82
CA GLY A 470 -1.76 14.47 13.95
C GLY A 470 -0.48 15.19 13.56
N ALA A 471 -0.53 16.52 13.57
CA ALA A 471 0.60 17.37 13.21
C ALA A 471 1.42 17.85 14.43
N THR A 472 1.06 17.43 15.64
CA THR A 472 1.72 17.82 16.89
C THR A 472 2.05 16.62 17.74
N ASP A 473 3.08 16.75 18.56
CA ASP A 473 3.46 15.76 19.56
C ASP A 473 2.30 15.44 20.50
N PHE A 474 2.19 14.17 20.89
CA PHE A 474 1.19 13.68 21.84
C PHE A 474 1.86 12.96 23.00
N ALA A 475 1.73 13.50 24.21
CA ALA A 475 2.24 12.87 25.43
C ALA A 475 1.26 11.81 25.95
N CYS A 476 1.79 10.65 26.35
CA CYS A 476 1.01 9.56 26.92
C CYS A 476 1.81 8.75 27.95
N GLN A 477 1.09 7.96 28.75
CA GLN A 477 1.68 7.03 29.70
C GLN A 477 1.84 5.65 29.05
N SER A 478 3.04 5.08 29.20
CA SER A 478 3.39 3.73 28.79
C SER A 478 3.64 2.85 30.02
N ARG A 479 3.15 1.60 29.99
CA ARG A 479 3.39 0.62 31.07
C ARG A 479 4.87 0.28 31.23
N THR A 480 5.61 0.27 30.13
CA THR A 480 7.02 -0.15 30.09
C THR A 480 8.00 1.01 29.95
N GLY A 481 7.60 2.07 29.25
CA GLY A 481 8.39 3.27 28.98
C GLY A 481 8.10 4.48 29.87
N GLY A 482 7.11 4.43 30.76
CA GLY A 482 6.75 5.59 31.60
C GLY A 482 6.20 6.75 30.76
N ASP A 483 6.71 7.96 30.96
CA ASP A 483 6.34 9.13 30.14
C ASP A 483 6.86 8.98 28.70
N VAL A 484 5.95 8.94 27.73
CA VAL A 484 6.25 8.79 26.30
C VAL A 484 5.69 9.97 25.52
N VAL A 485 6.45 10.45 24.53
CA VAL A 485 5.99 11.49 23.59
C VAL A 485 5.99 10.92 22.17
N LEU A 486 4.83 10.92 21.54
CA LEU A 486 4.62 10.43 20.19
C LEU A 486 4.65 11.63 19.21
N PRO A 487 5.69 11.78 18.38
CA PRO A 487 5.70 12.82 17.36
C PRO A 487 4.65 12.53 16.27
N PRO A 488 4.45 13.44 15.30
CA PRO A 488 3.69 13.12 14.09
C PRO A 488 4.18 11.82 13.44
N PHE A 489 3.24 10.92 13.17
CA PHE A 489 3.46 9.53 12.76
C PHE A 489 4.14 8.59 13.76
N GLY A 490 4.33 9.05 15.00
CA GLY A 490 4.72 8.22 16.13
C GLY A 490 3.59 7.32 16.62
N PHE A 491 3.97 6.23 17.29
CA PHE A 491 3.03 5.26 17.84
C PHE A 491 3.61 4.53 19.05
N LEU A 492 2.71 3.91 19.80
CA LEU A 492 2.99 3.04 20.93
C LEU A 492 2.11 1.79 20.83
N VAL A 493 2.71 0.62 20.91
CA VAL A 493 2.04 -0.68 21.07
C VAL A 493 2.56 -1.30 22.35
N GLU A 494 1.68 -1.74 23.24
CA GLU A 494 2.06 -2.40 24.48
C GLU A 494 1.11 -3.55 24.83
N GLY A 495 1.66 -4.76 24.85
CA GLY A 495 1.09 -5.95 25.47
C GLY A 495 2.01 -6.51 26.57
N PRO A 496 1.62 -7.62 27.23
CA PRO A 496 2.45 -8.23 28.26
C PRO A 496 3.84 -8.61 27.76
N ALA A 497 3.91 -9.31 26.63
CA ALA A 497 5.15 -9.91 26.10
C ALA A 497 5.74 -9.14 24.91
N PHE A 498 5.17 -8.00 24.53
CA PHE A 498 5.56 -7.24 23.34
C PHE A 498 5.33 -5.74 23.51
N ALA A 499 6.31 -4.94 23.13
CA ALA A 499 6.18 -3.50 22.97
C ALA A 499 6.78 -3.06 21.64
N ALA A 500 6.21 -2.05 21.00
CA ALA A 500 6.79 -1.41 19.82
C ALA A 500 6.48 0.08 19.85
N PHE A 501 7.44 0.92 19.49
CA PHE A 501 7.23 2.35 19.49
C PHE A 501 8.09 3.07 18.46
N SER A 502 7.56 4.22 18.01
CA SER A 502 8.32 5.31 17.40
C SER A 502 7.96 6.58 18.16
N ALA A 503 8.91 7.09 18.96
CA ALA A 503 8.65 8.10 19.98
C ALA A 503 9.85 9.05 20.17
N SER A 504 9.59 10.32 20.48
CA SER A 504 10.61 11.32 20.81
C SER A 504 11.00 11.30 22.30
N ALA A 505 10.27 10.55 23.13
CA ALA A 505 10.68 10.24 24.50
C ALA A 505 10.24 8.83 24.90
N TRP A 506 11.12 8.09 25.59
CA TRP A 506 10.86 6.76 26.16
C TRP A 506 11.77 6.48 27.36
N GLY A 507 11.21 5.96 28.45
CA GLY A 507 11.99 5.47 29.59
C GLY A 507 12.90 6.54 30.19
N GLY A 508 12.44 7.79 30.21
CA GLY A 508 13.22 8.97 30.64
C GLY A 508 14.35 9.38 29.68
N ILE A 509 14.45 8.81 28.49
CA ILE A 509 15.35 9.26 27.42
C ILE A 509 14.55 10.17 26.49
N ALA A 510 15.07 11.38 26.23
CA ALA A 510 14.60 12.23 25.14
C ALA A 510 15.47 11.99 23.89
N TYR A 511 14.82 11.77 22.75
CA TYR A 511 15.46 11.48 21.48
C TYR A 511 15.41 12.69 20.56
N ALA A 512 16.59 13.12 20.10
CA ALA A 512 16.67 14.10 19.02
C ALA A 512 16.28 13.48 17.67
N ASP A 513 16.58 12.19 17.49
CA ASP A 513 16.19 11.38 16.34
C ASP A 513 15.32 10.21 16.81
N PRO A 514 13.97 10.34 16.75
CA PRO A 514 13.04 9.35 17.28
C PRO A 514 13.27 7.95 16.71
N PRO A 515 13.58 6.94 17.55
CA PRO A 515 13.88 5.61 17.06
C PRO A 515 12.63 4.76 16.84
N LEU A 516 12.74 3.78 15.94
CA LEU A 516 11.80 2.66 15.86
C LEU A 516 12.36 1.45 16.61
N PHE A 517 11.70 1.05 17.68
CA PHE A 517 12.04 -0.16 18.44
C PHE A 517 10.88 -1.16 18.48
N THR A 518 11.25 -2.44 18.50
CA THR A 518 10.36 -3.51 18.97
C THR A 518 11.07 -4.31 20.06
N VAL A 519 10.31 -4.74 21.06
CA VAL A 519 10.78 -5.42 22.25
C VAL A 519 9.89 -6.64 22.45
N ARG A 520 10.45 -7.84 22.44
CA ARG A 520 9.69 -9.10 22.53
C ARG A 520 10.29 -10.03 23.58
N SER A 521 9.44 -10.56 24.45
CA SER A 521 9.82 -11.63 25.37
C SER A 521 10.19 -12.89 24.59
N LEU A 522 11.33 -13.51 24.95
CA LEU A 522 11.80 -14.76 24.35
C LEU A 522 11.50 -15.99 25.22
N ASP A 523 11.01 -15.80 26.45
CA ASP A 523 10.63 -16.87 27.38
C ASP A 523 9.11 -16.93 27.63
N GLY A 524 8.33 -16.13 26.91
CA GLY A 524 6.86 -16.11 26.99
C GLY A 524 6.31 -15.40 28.22
N LYS A 525 7.17 -14.88 29.11
CA LYS A 525 6.74 -14.10 30.29
C LYS A 525 6.47 -12.64 29.93
N PRO A 526 5.68 -11.90 30.74
CA PRO A 526 5.57 -10.46 30.61
C PRO A 526 6.95 -9.78 30.59
N LEU A 527 7.11 -8.71 29.81
CA LEU A 527 8.38 -7.99 29.64
C LEU A 527 8.99 -7.52 30.98
N ALA A 528 8.15 -7.23 31.98
CA ALA A 528 8.59 -6.87 33.32
C ALA A 528 9.24 -8.03 34.11
N ASP A 529 8.86 -9.27 33.80
CA ASP A 529 9.27 -10.49 34.49
C ASP A 529 10.12 -11.44 33.61
N SER A 530 10.37 -11.04 32.36
CA SER A 530 11.07 -11.86 31.38
C SER A 530 12.57 -11.89 31.69
N GLY A 531 13.13 -13.10 31.74
CA GLY A 531 14.56 -13.29 31.92
C GLY A 531 15.35 -13.12 30.62
N LYS A 532 14.67 -13.02 29.46
CA LYS A 532 15.30 -12.87 28.16
C LYS A 532 14.39 -12.15 27.17
N VAL A 533 14.85 -10.99 26.69
CA VAL A 533 14.10 -10.13 25.78
C VAL A 533 14.91 -9.84 24.52
N ARG A 534 14.25 -9.91 23.36
CA ARG A 534 14.77 -9.43 22.08
C ARG A 534 14.42 -7.96 21.90
N ILE A 535 15.42 -7.15 21.60
CA ILE A 535 15.29 -5.76 21.19
C ILE A 535 15.69 -5.69 19.72
N TRP A 536 14.82 -5.17 18.87
CA TRP A 536 15.11 -4.89 17.47
C TRP A 536 15.00 -3.39 17.21
N HIS A 537 15.97 -2.85 16.47
CA HIS A 537 16.13 -1.42 16.18
C HIS A 537 16.03 -1.16 14.67
N GLY A 538 15.01 -0.41 14.27
CA GLY A 538 14.74 -0.13 12.86
C GLY A 538 15.55 1.04 12.29
N PHE A 539 15.63 2.15 13.05
CA PHE A 539 16.36 3.38 12.73
C PHE A 539 16.32 4.33 13.94
N GLY A 540 17.13 5.38 13.90
CA GLY A 540 17.13 6.48 14.89
C GLY A 540 18.18 6.29 15.98
N ASP A 541 17.96 6.92 17.15
CA ASP A 541 18.86 6.78 18.30
C ASP A 541 18.87 5.32 18.82
N PRO A 542 20.03 4.64 18.83
CA PRO A 542 20.12 3.23 19.19
C PRO A 542 19.96 2.96 20.70
N ARG A 543 19.77 3.98 21.54
CA ARG A 543 19.66 3.82 22.99
C ARG A 543 18.22 3.54 23.40
N ILE A 544 18.01 2.53 24.24
CA ILE A 544 16.71 2.21 24.83
C ILE A 544 16.87 1.91 26.33
N ARG A 545 15.96 2.42 27.17
CA ARG A 545 15.89 2.03 28.58
C ARG A 545 14.88 0.90 28.79
N LEU A 546 15.33 -0.22 29.34
CA LEU A 546 14.52 -1.37 29.75
C LEU A 546 15.08 -1.96 31.05
N GLY A 547 14.22 -2.47 31.93
CA GLY A 547 14.65 -3.07 33.22
C GLY A 547 15.52 -2.12 34.07
N GLY A 548 15.28 -0.81 33.99
CA GLY A 548 16.06 0.21 34.69
C GLY A 548 17.44 0.53 34.10
N LYS A 549 17.90 -0.18 33.06
CA LYS A 549 19.21 0.01 32.42
C LYS A 549 19.07 0.58 31.01
N VAL A 550 20.05 1.36 30.56
CA VAL A 550 20.14 1.83 29.18
C VAL A 550 20.97 0.84 28.37
N HIS A 551 20.43 0.41 27.24
CA HIS A 551 21.07 -0.48 26.27
C HIS A 551 21.29 0.27 24.97
N THR A 552 22.44 0.08 24.33
CA THR A 552 22.70 0.59 22.97
C THR A 552 22.58 -0.57 21.99
N VAL A 553 21.57 -0.55 21.14
CA VAL A 553 21.23 -1.62 20.20
C VAL A 553 21.18 -1.05 18.78
N ALA A 554 22.27 -1.22 18.02
CA ALA A 554 22.35 -0.70 16.66
C ALA A 554 21.42 -1.42 15.67
N LYS A 555 21.23 -2.74 15.82
CA LYS A 555 20.39 -3.54 14.91
C LYS A 555 19.42 -4.44 15.67
N GLU A 556 19.98 -5.34 16.46
CA GLU A 556 19.23 -6.32 17.22
C GLU A 556 20.09 -6.85 18.37
N ALA A 557 19.49 -7.08 19.53
CA ALA A 557 20.15 -7.69 20.67
C ALA A 557 19.18 -8.57 21.45
N ALA A 558 19.68 -9.66 22.03
CA ALA A 558 19.00 -10.40 23.09
C ALA A 558 19.62 -10.00 24.43
N VAL A 559 18.80 -9.45 25.32
CA VAL A 559 19.21 -8.98 26.65
C VAL A 559 18.63 -9.92 27.70
N ALA A 560 19.45 -10.29 28.69
CA ALA A 560 18.99 -10.98 29.90
C ALA A 560 18.92 -9.98 31.06
N PHE A 561 17.87 -10.08 31.86
CA PHE A 561 17.63 -9.20 33.03
C PHE A 561 18.01 -9.88 34.34
#